data_AF-A0AAU0UVW3-F1
#
_entry.id   AF-A0AAU0UVW3-F1
#
_cell.length_a   1.000
_cell.length_b   1.000
_cell.length_c   1.000
_cell.angle_alpha   90.00
_cell.angle_beta   90.00
_cell.angle_gamma   90.00
#
_symmetry.space_group_name_H-M   'P 1'
#
loop_
_entity.id
_entity.type
_entity.pdbx_description
1 polymer ?
#
loop_
_entity_poly.entity_id
_entity_poly.type
_entity_poly.pdbx_seq_one_letter_code
_entity_poly.pdbx_strand_id
1 'polypeptide(L)'
;MEHSIVEHRQIAVAPEEQQSLDRQEVHPPSSFSYPAIPGEETVGTTSTGAIDALTVLVYERALAHHSVLASEIAVWLRLPTEAVQRAIDVLRELRLVKYCGTRNAYIAVSPEAAQLELVFPLEQAIHDKRRELSDINRQLQPFTEVFGNVQRKRLRSGTVVVSSDQDEILLRLADAIRRCTHEILAVWPDGIHMTTLFTRTMVLANEALQRGVNVRLLYPHTARSHMRIRSDMEQYVTGGALVRTSDEFSDFVVVADHQAAFIQDHTASQDTFAVSALYESSVVNHLRRTYENAWQAAKRFDGQVSSPYGDTLDELKITILRMLASGLKDDVIARRVGIAPRTLRRHISVIMKELRVDSRFQAGVAAAEAGFLQGAALV
;
A
#
# COMPACT_ATOMS: atom_id res chain seq x y z
N MET A 1 52.46 -42.27 44.66
CA MET A 1 51.09 -41.80 44.92
C MET A 1 51.10 -40.31 44.66
N GLU A 2 50.69 -39.95 43.45
CA GLU A 2 50.57 -38.58 42.95
C GLU A 2 49.42 -37.88 43.66
N HIS A 3 49.67 -36.70 44.22
CA HIS A 3 48.63 -35.73 44.51
C HIS A 3 48.99 -34.40 43.85
N SER A 4 48.22 -34.10 42.82
CA SER A 4 48.17 -32.86 42.06
C SER A 4 47.71 -31.72 42.98
N ILE A 5 48.49 -30.64 43.06
CA ILE A 5 48.10 -29.37 43.69
C ILE A 5 47.96 -28.35 42.57
N VAL A 6 46.75 -27.80 42.46
CA VAL A 6 46.29 -26.82 41.47
C VAL A 6 46.84 -25.43 41.84
N GLU A 7 47.61 -24.82 40.93
CA GLU A 7 48.00 -23.41 41.01
C GLU A 7 46.79 -22.49 40.85
N HIS A 8 46.49 -21.71 41.89
CA HIS A 8 45.62 -20.54 41.83
C HIS A 8 46.38 -19.36 41.23
N ARG A 9 46.08 -19.01 39.97
CA ARG A 9 46.59 -17.79 39.34
C ARG A 9 45.62 -16.63 39.61
N GLN A 10 45.96 -15.82 40.62
CA GLN A 10 45.39 -14.48 40.81
C GLN A 10 45.77 -13.60 39.61
N ILE A 11 44.76 -13.10 38.88
CA ILE A 11 44.94 -12.04 37.89
C ILE A 11 44.57 -10.72 38.57
N ALA A 12 45.54 -9.83 38.65
CA ALA A 12 45.42 -8.48 39.18
C ALA A 12 44.51 -7.62 38.28
N VAL A 13 43.56 -6.94 38.91
CA VAL A 13 42.72 -5.91 38.29
C VAL A 13 43.48 -4.59 38.37
N ALA A 14 43.82 -4.00 37.22
CA ALA A 14 44.33 -2.64 37.06
C ALA A 14 43.17 -1.71 36.66
N PRO A 15 43.24 -0.40 36.99
CA PRO A 15 42.07 0.47 37.07
C PRO A 15 41.59 1.02 35.72
N GLU A 16 40.28 1.22 35.62
CA GLU A 16 39.56 1.83 34.51
C GLU A 16 40.05 3.26 34.22
N GLU A 17 40.74 3.45 33.10
CA GLU A 17 40.86 4.76 32.46
C GLU A 17 39.53 5.10 31.80
N GLN A 18 38.85 6.11 32.36
CA GLN A 18 37.69 6.77 31.78
C GLN A 18 38.11 7.51 30.50
N GLN A 19 38.14 6.81 29.36
CA GLN A 19 38.11 7.44 28.04
C GLN A 19 36.67 7.73 27.66
N SER A 20 36.33 9.01 27.79
CA SER A 20 35.21 9.69 27.17
C SER A 20 35.19 9.44 25.66
N LEU A 21 34.42 8.43 25.25
CA LEU A 21 33.98 8.25 23.88
C LEU A 21 32.74 9.12 23.66
N ASP A 22 32.95 10.19 22.90
CA ASP A 22 31.90 11.00 22.29
C ASP A 22 30.80 10.10 21.72
N ARG A 23 29.59 10.25 22.29
CA ARG A 23 28.36 9.81 21.62
C ARG A 23 28.19 10.69 20.39
N GLN A 24 28.73 10.27 19.26
CA GLN A 24 28.20 10.70 17.96
C GLN A 24 26.78 10.14 17.87
N GLU A 25 25.81 11.01 18.12
CA GLU A 25 24.41 10.80 17.76
C GLU A 25 24.35 10.43 16.27
N VAL A 26 24.14 9.15 15.99
CA VAL A 26 23.75 8.69 14.66
C VAL A 26 22.33 9.18 14.45
N HIS A 27 22.21 10.35 13.82
CA HIS A 27 20.94 10.83 13.28
C HIS A 27 20.34 9.73 12.39
N PRO A 28 19.02 9.47 12.49
CA PRO A 28 18.36 8.57 11.55
C PRO A 28 18.55 9.12 10.13
N PRO A 29 18.69 8.26 9.10
CA PRO A 29 18.76 8.75 7.74
C PRO A 29 17.49 9.56 7.48
N SER A 30 17.73 10.82 7.14
CA SER A 30 16.75 11.80 6.72
C SER A 30 15.69 11.11 5.88
N SER A 31 14.45 11.19 6.33
CA SER A 31 13.25 10.91 5.54
C SER A 31 13.52 11.31 4.10
N PHE A 32 13.53 10.33 3.19
CA PHE A 32 13.60 10.56 1.76
C PHE A 32 12.42 11.47 1.40
N SER A 33 12.71 12.76 1.31
CA SER A 33 11.82 13.76 0.75
C SER A 33 11.67 13.38 -0.71
N TYR A 34 10.53 12.79 -1.05
CA TYR A 34 10.08 12.76 -2.42
C TYR A 34 10.15 14.20 -2.94
N PRO A 35 10.79 14.48 -4.09
CA PRO A 35 10.55 15.75 -4.75
C PRO A 35 9.04 15.88 -4.93
N ALA A 36 8.48 16.96 -4.39
CA ALA A 36 7.07 17.28 -4.54
C ALA A 36 6.72 17.13 -6.02
N ILE A 37 5.80 16.21 -6.31
CA ILE A 37 5.11 16.18 -7.61
C ILE A 37 4.49 17.58 -7.73
N PRO A 38 4.86 18.38 -8.75
CA PRO A 38 4.30 19.70 -8.89
C PRO A 38 2.80 19.56 -9.18
N GLY A 39 1.99 19.96 -8.21
CA GLY A 39 0.58 20.31 -8.35
C GLY A 39 -0.38 19.15 -8.67
N GLU A 40 -0.84 18.44 -7.64
CA GLU A 40 -2.28 18.23 -7.52
C GLU A 40 -2.90 19.58 -7.12
N GLU A 41 -2.95 20.52 -8.08
CA GLU A 41 -4.08 21.42 -8.08
C GLU A 41 -5.30 20.53 -8.22
N THR A 42 -6.21 20.67 -7.26
CA THR A 42 -7.60 20.24 -7.35
C THR A 42 -8.00 20.00 -8.78
N VAL A 43 -8.32 18.74 -9.12
CA VAL A 43 -9.12 18.41 -10.30
C VAL A 43 -10.51 19.02 -10.05
N GLY A 44 -10.59 20.34 -10.16
CA GLY A 44 -11.74 20.98 -10.75
C GLY A 44 -11.82 20.37 -12.13
N THR A 45 -12.98 19.81 -12.43
CA THR A 45 -13.42 19.42 -13.76
C THR A 45 -13.18 20.55 -14.76
N THR A 46 -11.96 20.70 -15.29
CA THR A 46 -11.67 21.52 -16.45
C THR A 46 -11.80 20.61 -17.66
N SER A 47 -12.93 20.78 -18.34
CA SER A 47 -13.32 20.12 -19.57
C SER A 47 -12.15 19.93 -20.54
N THR A 48 -11.68 18.69 -20.67
CA THR A 48 -10.84 18.27 -21.78
C THR A 48 -11.62 18.43 -23.08
N GLY A 49 -11.14 19.30 -23.98
CA GLY A 49 -11.08 18.95 -25.40
C GLY A 49 -12.27 19.26 -26.30
N ALA A 50 -12.96 20.39 -26.13
CA ALA A 50 -13.53 21.06 -27.29
C ALA A 50 -12.85 22.42 -27.40
N ILE A 51 -11.94 22.57 -28.37
CA ILE A 51 -11.57 23.91 -28.82
C ILE A 51 -12.88 24.56 -29.24
N ASP A 52 -13.38 25.49 -28.43
CA ASP A 52 -14.66 26.12 -28.68
C ASP A 52 -14.62 26.80 -30.05
N ALA A 53 -15.74 26.78 -30.78
CA ALA A 53 -15.85 27.43 -32.09
C ALA A 53 -15.46 28.92 -32.00
N LEU A 54 -15.68 29.53 -30.84
CA LEU A 54 -15.22 30.87 -30.50
C LEU A 54 -13.69 31.03 -30.56
N THR A 55 -12.93 30.07 -30.04
CA THR A 55 -11.45 30.12 -29.99
C THR A 55 -10.85 30.08 -31.38
N VAL A 56 -11.40 29.25 -32.28
CA VAL A 56 -11.00 29.19 -33.69
C VAL A 56 -11.31 30.52 -34.39
N LEU A 57 -12.49 31.08 -34.16
CA LEU A 57 -12.91 32.35 -34.77
C LEU A 57 -12.03 33.54 -34.33
N VAL A 58 -11.64 33.56 -33.06
CA VAL A 58 -10.70 34.56 -32.51
C VAL A 58 -9.31 34.41 -33.13
N TYR A 59 -8.83 33.17 -33.31
CA TYR A 59 -7.56 32.90 -33.98
C TYR A 59 -7.58 33.32 -35.46
N GLU A 60 -8.65 33.03 -36.20
CA GLU A 60 -8.82 33.46 -37.59
C GLU A 60 -8.75 34.98 -37.72
N ARG A 61 -9.37 35.72 -36.79
CA ARG A 61 -9.28 37.18 -36.76
C ARG A 61 -7.90 37.68 -36.38
N ALA A 62 -7.21 37.01 -35.46
CA ALA A 62 -5.82 37.34 -35.15
C ALA A 62 -4.86 37.04 -36.31
N LEU A 63 -5.20 36.10 -37.20
CA LEU A 63 -4.42 35.79 -38.40
C LEU A 63 -4.70 36.80 -39.52
N ALA A 64 -5.95 37.22 -39.70
CA ALA A 64 -6.36 38.20 -40.72
C ALA A 64 -5.80 39.61 -40.46
N HIS A 65 -5.47 39.94 -39.21
CA HIS A 65 -4.96 41.24 -38.80
C HIS A 65 -3.56 41.10 -38.17
N HIS A 66 -2.57 41.82 -38.69
CA HIS A 66 -1.15 41.66 -38.31
C HIS A 66 -0.85 41.89 -36.81
N SER A 67 -1.72 42.58 -36.08
CA SER A 67 -1.70 42.71 -34.63
C SER A 67 -3.07 43.13 -34.14
N VAL A 68 -3.56 42.52 -33.05
CA VAL A 68 -4.94 42.73 -32.56
C VAL A 68 -5.01 42.87 -31.05
N LEU A 69 -5.88 43.76 -30.59
CA LEU A 69 -6.30 43.86 -29.18
C LEU A 69 -7.55 43.01 -28.92
N ALA A 70 -7.69 42.50 -27.70
CA ALA A 70 -8.88 41.74 -27.29
C ALA A 70 -10.17 42.55 -27.44
N SER A 71 -10.12 43.85 -27.17
CA SER A 71 -11.23 44.78 -27.33
C SER A 71 -11.64 45.00 -28.79
N GLU A 72 -10.69 45.00 -29.73
CA GLU A 72 -10.96 45.15 -31.16
C GLU A 72 -11.67 43.92 -31.73
N ILE A 73 -11.20 42.73 -31.35
CA ILE A 73 -11.83 41.46 -31.73
C ILE A 73 -13.24 41.35 -31.16
N ALA A 74 -13.44 41.78 -29.90
CA ALA A 74 -14.76 41.82 -29.27
C ALA A 74 -15.75 42.70 -30.02
N VAL A 75 -15.32 43.88 -30.49
CA VAL A 75 -16.12 44.78 -31.31
C VAL A 75 -16.48 44.15 -32.66
N TRP A 76 -15.52 43.51 -33.35
CA TRP A 76 -15.77 42.89 -34.65
C TRP A 76 -16.71 41.68 -34.58
N LEU A 77 -16.58 40.87 -33.53
CA LEU A 77 -17.41 39.69 -33.31
C LEU A 77 -18.74 40.00 -32.61
N ARG A 78 -18.93 41.24 -32.12
CA ARG A 78 -20.07 41.65 -31.28
C ARG A 78 -20.27 40.74 -30.06
N LEU A 79 -19.16 40.38 -29.43
CA LEU A 79 -19.12 39.51 -28.25
C LEU A 79 -18.59 40.26 -27.03
N PRO A 80 -18.90 39.79 -25.80
CA PRO A 80 -18.31 40.36 -24.58
C PRO A 80 -16.78 40.21 -24.59
N THR A 81 -16.07 41.28 -24.20
CA THR A 81 -14.60 41.28 -24.12
C THR A 81 -14.06 40.17 -23.23
N GLU A 82 -14.77 39.80 -22.15
CA GLU A 82 -14.40 38.70 -21.26
C GLU A 82 -14.41 37.32 -21.95
N ALA A 83 -15.33 37.10 -22.90
CA ALA A 83 -15.38 35.85 -23.65
C ALA A 83 -14.21 35.75 -24.63
N VAL A 84 -13.87 36.86 -25.30
CA VAL A 84 -12.71 36.95 -26.19
C VAL A 84 -11.40 36.83 -25.43
N GLN A 85 -11.29 37.43 -24.24
CA GLN A 85 -10.10 37.33 -23.41
C GLN A 85 -9.83 35.88 -22.97
N ARG A 86 -10.87 35.15 -22.54
CA ARG A 86 -10.75 33.71 -22.23
C ARG A 86 -10.28 32.90 -23.44
N ALA A 87 -10.80 33.20 -24.64
CA ALA A 87 -10.35 32.55 -25.87
C ALA A 87 -8.87 32.88 -26.19
N ILE A 88 -8.43 34.11 -25.98
CA ILE A 88 -7.02 34.52 -26.12
C ILE A 88 -6.13 33.79 -25.11
N ASP A 89 -6.57 33.63 -23.87
CA ASP A 89 -5.79 32.93 -22.84
C ASP A 89 -5.58 31.45 -23.22
N VAL A 90 -6.62 30.77 -23.72
CA VAL A 90 -6.50 29.41 -24.28
C VAL A 90 -5.53 29.36 -25.47
N LEU A 91 -5.61 30.33 -26.40
CA LEU A 91 -4.69 30.41 -27.54
C LEU A 91 -3.23 30.69 -27.11
N ARG A 92 -3.03 31.41 -26.00
CA ARG A 92 -1.69 31.64 -25.42
C ARG A 92 -1.13 30.38 -24.78
N GLU A 93 -1.96 29.61 -24.06
CA GLU A 93 -1.58 28.30 -23.52
C GLU A 93 -1.17 27.34 -24.64
N LEU A 94 -1.93 27.34 -25.74
CA LEU A 94 -1.62 26.57 -26.95
C LEU A 94 -0.48 27.16 -27.80
N ARG A 95 0.15 28.27 -27.38
CA ARG A 95 1.22 28.99 -28.10
C ARG A 95 0.83 29.48 -29.51
N LEU A 96 -0.46 29.51 -29.82
CA LEU A 96 -1.02 29.99 -31.09
C LEU A 96 -1.14 31.52 -31.13
N VAL A 97 -1.03 32.21 -29.99
CA VAL A 97 -0.99 33.67 -29.93
C VAL A 97 0.12 34.12 -28.97
N LYS A 98 0.90 35.12 -29.36
CA LYS A 98 1.93 35.74 -28.52
C LYS A 98 1.67 37.23 -28.32
N TYR A 99 1.94 37.70 -27.12
CA TYR A 99 1.87 39.12 -26.79
C TYR A 99 3.14 39.83 -27.28
N CYS A 100 2.96 40.86 -28.11
CA CYS A 100 4.04 41.68 -28.61
C CYS A 100 4.07 43.01 -27.85
N GLY A 101 4.99 43.14 -26.89
CA GLY A 101 5.08 44.31 -26.01
C GLY A 101 5.36 45.63 -26.74
N THR A 102 6.05 45.60 -27.88
CA THR A 102 6.34 46.82 -28.67
C THR A 102 5.12 47.39 -29.37
N ARG A 103 4.12 46.56 -29.67
CA ARG A 103 2.84 46.96 -30.29
C ARG A 103 1.67 46.95 -29.31
N ASN A 104 1.92 46.56 -28.06
CA ASN A 104 0.91 46.37 -27.03
C ASN A 104 -0.27 45.50 -27.50
N ALA A 105 -0.02 44.51 -28.37
CA ALA A 105 -1.05 43.76 -29.09
C ALA A 105 -0.65 42.28 -29.27
N TYR A 106 -1.62 41.44 -29.57
CA TYR A 106 -1.45 40.02 -29.81
C TYR A 106 -1.17 39.72 -31.29
N ILE A 107 -0.29 38.74 -31.54
CA ILE A 107 0.07 38.28 -32.89
C ILE A 107 -0.19 36.77 -32.98
N ALA A 108 -0.83 36.33 -34.05
CA ALA A 108 -1.04 34.92 -34.33
C ALA A 108 0.30 34.22 -34.71
N VAL A 109 0.49 33.03 -34.17
CA VAL A 109 1.62 32.14 -34.43
C VAL A 109 1.09 30.93 -35.19
N SER A 110 1.86 30.40 -36.15
CA SER A 110 1.43 29.23 -36.92
C SER A 110 1.34 27.98 -36.01
N PRO A 111 0.42 27.05 -36.29
CA PRO A 111 0.31 25.82 -35.50
C PRO A 111 1.60 24.99 -35.51
N GLU A 112 2.37 24.99 -36.60
CA GLU A 112 3.64 24.27 -36.69
C GLU A 112 4.69 24.86 -35.74
N ALA A 113 4.77 26.19 -35.65
CA ALA A 113 5.68 26.86 -34.72
C ALA A 113 5.26 26.66 -33.26
N ALA A 114 3.96 26.71 -32.98
CA ALA A 114 3.41 26.40 -31.66
C ALA A 114 3.68 24.95 -31.26
N GLN A 115 3.52 24.00 -32.19
CA GLN A 115 3.82 22.60 -31.98
C GLN A 115 5.30 22.39 -31.65
N LEU A 116 6.22 23.01 -32.38
CA LEU A 116 7.65 22.92 -32.09
C LEU A 116 7.98 23.43 -30.67
N GLU A 117 7.40 24.56 -30.26
CA GLU A 117 7.64 25.13 -28.93
C GLU A 117 7.06 24.28 -27.79
N LEU A 118 5.93 23.61 -28.02
CA LEU A 118 5.27 22.76 -27.02
C LEU A 118 5.87 21.35 -26.94
N VAL A 119 6.16 20.74 -28.08
CA VAL A 119 6.57 19.32 -28.16
C VAL A 119 8.05 19.14 -27.90
N PHE A 120 8.91 20.05 -28.42
CA PHE A 120 10.36 19.89 -28.34
C PHE A 120 10.88 19.77 -26.89
N PRO A 121 10.44 20.59 -25.90
CA PRO A 121 10.86 20.43 -24.52
C PRO A 121 10.46 19.08 -23.91
N LEU A 122 9.29 18.55 -24.29
CA LEU A 122 8.80 17.25 -23.81
C LEU A 122 9.62 16.09 -24.40
N GLU A 123 9.92 16.15 -25.70
CA GLU A 123 10.80 15.16 -26.35
C GLU A 123 12.19 15.15 -25.74
N GLN A 124 12.75 16.34 -25.47
CA GLN A 124 14.05 16.47 -24.82
C GLN A 124 14.02 15.90 -23.40
N ALA A 125 12.99 16.19 -22.61
CA ALA A 125 12.82 15.63 -21.28
C ALA A 125 12.71 14.08 -21.31
N ILE A 126 11.97 13.52 -22.27
CA ILE A 126 11.88 12.06 -22.47
C ILE A 126 13.25 11.47 -22.82
N HIS A 127 14.00 12.13 -23.71
CA HIS A 127 15.34 11.68 -24.10
C HIS A 127 16.31 11.69 -22.92
N ASP A 128 16.30 12.76 -22.13
CA ASP A 128 17.14 12.89 -20.93
C ASP A 128 16.80 11.82 -19.90
N LYS A 129 15.49 11.56 -19.66
CA LYS A 129 15.06 10.49 -18.75
C LYS A 129 15.41 9.09 -19.24
N ARG A 130 15.37 8.84 -20.55
CA ARG A 130 15.84 7.57 -21.12
C ARG A 130 17.35 7.38 -20.95
N ARG A 131 18.13 8.45 -21.07
CA ARG A 131 19.58 8.42 -20.83
C ARG A 131 19.89 8.10 -19.36
N GLU A 132 19.20 8.77 -18.43
CA GLU A 132 19.32 8.51 -16.98
C GLU A 132 19.04 7.03 -16.65
N LEU A 133 17.95 6.47 -17.17
CA LEU A 133 17.62 5.05 -17.01
C LEU A 133 18.72 4.12 -17.57
N SER A 134 19.25 4.44 -18.75
CA SER A 134 20.32 3.64 -19.37
C SER A 134 21.60 3.67 -18.53
N ASP A 135 21.92 4.83 -17.93
CA ASP A 135 23.11 4.97 -17.09
C ASP A 135 22.97 4.19 -15.78
N ILE A 136 21.79 4.24 -15.13
CA ILE A 136 21.47 3.43 -13.94
C ILE A 136 21.60 1.93 -14.27
N ASN A 137 21.01 1.47 -15.36
CA ASN A 137 21.09 0.06 -15.77
C ASN A 137 22.53 -0.38 -16.05
N ARG A 138 23.34 0.48 -16.70
CA ARG A 138 24.76 0.21 -16.94
C ARG A 138 25.56 0.09 -15.63
N GLN A 139 25.26 0.92 -14.64
CA GLN A 139 25.90 0.84 -13.32
C GLN A 139 25.50 -0.39 -12.52
N LEU A 140 24.24 -0.84 -12.63
CA LEU A 140 23.73 -2.02 -11.90
C LEU A 140 24.11 -3.36 -12.54
N GLN A 141 24.49 -3.36 -13.81
CA GLN A 141 24.80 -4.56 -14.59
C GLN A 141 25.87 -5.47 -13.93
N PRO A 142 27.05 -4.95 -13.51
CA PRO A 142 28.08 -5.77 -12.85
C PRO A 142 27.60 -6.41 -11.54
N PHE A 143 26.79 -5.69 -10.75
CA PHE A 143 26.24 -6.21 -9.49
C PHE A 143 25.21 -7.31 -9.72
N THR A 144 24.41 -7.19 -10.78
CA THR A 144 23.41 -8.20 -11.15
C THR A 144 24.07 -9.53 -11.46
N GLU A 145 25.21 -9.52 -12.17
CA GLU A 145 25.97 -10.73 -12.49
C GLU A 145 26.59 -11.38 -11.24
N VAL A 146 27.23 -10.58 -10.37
CA VAL A 146 27.83 -11.05 -9.11
C VAL A 146 26.75 -11.62 -8.18
N PHE A 147 25.65 -10.88 -7.98
CA PHE A 147 24.53 -11.30 -7.15
C PHE A 147 23.89 -12.58 -7.68
N GLY A 148 23.61 -12.66 -8.98
CA GLY A 148 23.06 -13.85 -9.61
C GLY A 148 23.96 -15.08 -9.47
N ASN A 149 25.28 -14.91 -9.55
CA ASN A 149 26.24 -16.00 -9.37
C ASN A 149 26.30 -16.51 -7.92
N VAL A 150 26.28 -15.60 -6.94
CA VAL A 150 26.25 -15.96 -5.51
C VAL A 150 24.92 -16.59 -5.13
N GLN A 151 23.80 -16.05 -5.62
CA GLN A 151 22.47 -16.57 -5.32
C GLN A 151 22.23 -17.93 -6.01
N ARG A 152 22.68 -18.14 -7.25
CA ARG A 152 22.65 -19.48 -7.90
C ARG A 152 23.49 -20.51 -7.13
N LYS A 153 24.63 -20.11 -6.56
CA LYS A 153 25.43 -21.00 -5.69
C LYS A 153 24.71 -21.28 -4.35
N ARG A 154 24.09 -20.28 -3.73
CA ARG A 154 23.32 -20.45 -2.47
C ARG A 154 22.04 -21.25 -2.66
N LEU A 155 21.27 -21.03 -3.73
CA LEU A 155 20.07 -21.80 -4.06
C LEU A 155 20.39 -23.29 -4.28
N ARG A 156 21.60 -23.62 -4.73
CA ARG A 156 22.10 -25.00 -4.82
C ARG A 156 22.54 -25.59 -3.47
N SER A 157 22.73 -24.78 -2.43
CA SER A 157 23.21 -25.20 -1.11
C SER A 157 22.24 -24.90 0.05
N GLY A 158 21.13 -24.20 -0.20
CA GLY A 158 20.16 -23.77 0.81
C GLY A 158 18.78 -23.55 0.20
N THR A 159 17.97 -24.60 0.23
CA THR A 159 16.56 -24.67 -0.17
C THR A 159 15.65 -23.79 0.72
N VAL A 160 16.07 -23.54 1.96
CA VAL A 160 15.35 -22.77 2.98
C VAL A 160 16.30 -21.72 3.57
N VAL A 161 15.86 -20.47 3.58
CA VAL A 161 16.56 -19.36 4.26
C VAL A 161 15.64 -18.87 5.37
N VAL A 162 15.98 -19.21 6.61
CA VAL A 162 15.31 -18.69 7.79
C VAL A 162 15.94 -17.34 8.15
N SER A 163 15.12 -16.31 8.29
CA SER A 163 15.57 -15.03 8.81
C SER A 163 14.59 -14.53 9.86
N SER A 164 15.15 -13.95 10.92
CA SER A 164 14.39 -13.21 11.95
C SER A 164 14.51 -11.69 11.76
N ASP A 165 15.32 -11.23 10.79
CA ASP A 165 15.50 -9.82 10.49
C ASP A 165 14.40 -9.35 9.54
N GLN A 166 13.56 -8.42 10.02
CA GLN A 166 12.43 -7.89 9.27
C GLN A 166 12.86 -7.18 7.98
N ASP A 167 14.00 -6.48 7.96
CA ASP A 167 14.45 -5.76 6.77
C ASP A 167 14.94 -6.74 5.69
N GLU A 168 15.61 -7.81 6.12
CA GLU A 168 16.08 -8.87 5.23
C GLU A 168 14.91 -9.68 4.64
N ILE A 169 13.89 -9.98 5.45
CA ILE A 169 12.64 -10.62 5.01
C ILE A 169 11.92 -9.73 3.98
N LEU A 170 11.75 -8.45 4.30
CA LEU A 170 11.07 -7.48 3.43
C LEU A 170 11.77 -7.34 2.09
N LEU A 171 13.10 -7.28 2.08
CA LEU A 171 13.88 -7.19 0.84
C LEU A 171 13.64 -8.41 -0.06
N ARG A 172 13.70 -9.62 0.52
CA ARG A 172 13.48 -10.87 -0.24
C ARG A 172 12.05 -10.99 -0.76
N LEU A 173 11.07 -10.62 0.06
CA LEU A 173 9.67 -10.64 -0.32
C LEU A 173 9.39 -9.62 -1.43
N ALA A 174 9.96 -8.42 -1.33
CA ALA A 174 9.87 -7.40 -2.38
C ALA A 174 10.47 -7.88 -3.71
N ASP A 175 11.65 -8.49 -3.67
CA ASP A 175 12.30 -9.03 -4.87
C ASP A 175 11.46 -10.15 -5.51
N ALA A 176 10.87 -11.04 -4.71
CA ALA A 176 10.00 -12.10 -5.20
C ALA A 176 8.72 -11.56 -5.85
N ILE A 177 8.05 -10.59 -5.21
CA ILE A 177 6.83 -9.97 -5.75
C ILE A 177 7.12 -9.17 -7.02
N ARG A 178 8.24 -8.45 -7.10
CA ARG A 178 8.61 -7.68 -8.30
C ARG A 178 8.92 -8.57 -9.50
N ARG A 179 9.49 -9.76 -9.27
CA ARG A 179 9.78 -10.75 -10.32
C ARG A 179 8.57 -11.62 -10.70
N CYS A 180 7.51 -11.59 -9.90
CA CYS A 180 6.29 -12.36 -10.15
C CYS A 180 5.57 -11.87 -11.41
N THR A 181 5.11 -12.83 -12.21
CA THR A 181 4.49 -12.59 -13.52
C THR A 181 3.08 -13.16 -13.66
N HIS A 182 2.70 -14.15 -12.86
CA HIS A 182 1.41 -14.85 -13.03
C HIS A 182 0.48 -14.66 -11.84
N GLU A 183 0.91 -15.06 -10.64
CA GLU A 183 0.03 -15.05 -9.46
C GLU A 183 0.77 -14.81 -8.13
N ILE A 184 0.09 -14.08 -7.25
CA ILE A 184 0.48 -13.91 -5.85
C ILE A 184 -0.65 -14.47 -4.99
N LEU A 185 -0.29 -15.38 -4.09
CA LEU A 185 -1.20 -16.01 -3.14
C LEU A 185 -0.79 -15.58 -1.74
N ALA A 186 -1.66 -14.92 -1.00
CA ALA A 186 -1.35 -14.48 0.35
C ALA A 186 -2.42 -14.90 1.35
N VAL A 187 -1.96 -15.31 2.53
CA VAL A 187 -2.74 -15.57 3.74
C VAL A 187 -2.24 -14.62 4.81
N TRP A 188 -3.15 -13.81 5.35
CA TRP A 188 -2.85 -12.83 6.39
C TRP A 188 -3.43 -13.29 7.72
N PRO A 189 -2.62 -13.50 8.76
CA PRO A 189 -3.13 -13.89 10.07
C PRO A 189 -3.75 -12.70 10.82
N ASP A 190 -4.48 -12.99 11.89
CA ASP A 190 -5.07 -11.97 12.75
C ASP A 190 -3.99 -11.08 13.38
N GLY A 191 -4.25 -9.77 13.49
CA GLY A 191 -3.33 -8.81 14.10
C GLY A 191 -2.14 -8.35 13.25
N ILE A 192 -1.81 -9.04 12.15
CA ILE A 192 -0.65 -8.69 11.31
C ILE A 192 -0.77 -7.35 10.60
N HIS A 193 -1.99 -6.85 10.44
CA HIS A 193 -2.30 -5.57 9.79
C HIS A 193 -1.64 -4.37 10.49
N MET A 194 -1.20 -4.51 11.74
CA MET A 194 -0.45 -3.47 12.45
C MET A 194 1.06 -3.48 12.17
N THR A 195 1.55 -4.43 11.38
CA THR A 195 2.98 -4.58 11.10
C THR A 195 3.43 -3.78 9.87
N THR A 196 4.70 -3.37 9.88
CA THR A 196 5.40 -2.83 8.70
C THR A 196 5.43 -3.83 7.55
N LEU A 197 5.58 -5.12 7.87
CA LEU A 197 5.55 -6.23 6.91
C LEU A 197 4.26 -6.24 6.08
N PHE A 198 3.10 -6.20 6.74
CA PHE A 198 1.81 -6.14 6.05
C PHE A 198 1.73 -4.91 5.15
N THR A 199 1.99 -3.72 5.70
CA THR A 199 1.82 -2.45 4.99
C THR A 199 2.71 -2.39 3.73
N ARG A 200 3.97 -2.82 3.83
CA ARG A 200 4.91 -2.84 2.69
C ARG A 200 4.53 -3.89 1.64
N THR A 201 4.12 -5.08 2.08
CA THR A 201 3.68 -6.16 1.18
C THR A 201 2.43 -5.77 0.40
N MET A 202 1.52 -5.08 1.06
CA MET A 202 0.29 -4.54 0.49
C MET A 202 0.54 -3.53 -0.64
N VAL A 203 1.50 -2.61 -0.47
CA VAL A 203 1.94 -1.70 -1.54
C VAL A 203 2.48 -2.48 -2.74
N LEU A 204 3.35 -3.47 -2.49
CA LEU A 204 3.94 -4.30 -3.55
C LEU A 204 2.90 -5.16 -4.28
N ALA A 205 1.87 -5.64 -3.57
CA ALA A 205 0.76 -6.38 -4.17
C ALA A 205 -0.08 -5.48 -5.10
N ASN A 206 -0.30 -4.22 -4.72
CA ASN A 206 -0.95 -3.24 -5.60
C ASN A 206 -0.12 -2.93 -6.86
N GLU A 207 1.19 -2.78 -6.72
CA GLU A 207 2.07 -2.65 -7.88
C GLU A 207 1.99 -3.87 -8.80
N ALA A 208 1.85 -5.08 -8.24
CA ALA A 208 1.69 -6.31 -9.02
C ALA A 208 0.33 -6.37 -9.74
N LEU A 209 -0.76 -5.95 -9.09
CA LEU A 209 -2.08 -5.81 -9.71
C LEU A 209 -2.05 -4.88 -10.92
N GLN A 210 -1.37 -3.72 -10.80
CA GLN A 210 -1.22 -2.78 -11.91
C GLN A 210 -0.44 -3.36 -13.09
N ARG A 211 0.44 -4.35 -12.85
CA ARG A 211 1.14 -5.11 -13.91
C ARG A 211 0.29 -6.24 -14.51
N GLY A 212 -0.92 -6.47 -14.01
CA GLY A 212 -1.81 -7.55 -14.47
C GLY A 212 -1.56 -8.91 -13.79
N VAL A 213 -0.81 -8.95 -12.68
CA VAL A 213 -0.61 -10.18 -11.90
C VAL A 213 -1.88 -10.52 -11.12
N ASN A 214 -2.27 -11.80 -11.10
CA ASN A 214 -3.45 -12.24 -10.34
C ASN A 214 -3.13 -12.31 -8.85
N VAL A 215 -3.73 -11.42 -8.05
CA VAL A 215 -3.52 -11.39 -6.59
C VAL A 215 -4.72 -11.97 -5.87
N ARG A 216 -4.48 -13.04 -5.10
CA ARG A 216 -5.49 -13.75 -4.31
C ARG A 216 -5.16 -13.63 -2.83
N LEU A 217 -6.05 -13.00 -2.08
CA LEU A 217 -5.87 -12.67 -0.67
C LEU A 217 -6.86 -13.45 0.20
N LEU A 218 -6.34 -14.16 1.18
CA LEU A 218 -7.12 -14.89 2.18
C LEU A 218 -6.92 -14.26 3.55
N TYR A 219 -8.03 -13.89 4.18
CA TYR A 219 -8.06 -13.30 5.53
C TYR A 219 -8.83 -14.20 6.50
N PRO A 220 -8.62 -14.06 7.82
CA PRO A 220 -9.49 -14.65 8.82
C PRO A 220 -10.92 -14.09 8.70
N HIS A 221 -11.94 -14.85 9.07
CA HIS A 221 -13.34 -14.39 8.98
C HIS A 221 -13.61 -13.17 9.86
N THR A 222 -12.91 -13.05 10.98
CA THR A 222 -12.90 -11.90 11.89
C THR A 222 -12.62 -10.57 11.18
N ALA A 223 -11.85 -10.57 10.08
CA ALA A 223 -11.52 -9.39 9.28
C ALA A 223 -12.74 -8.64 8.73
N ARG A 224 -13.88 -9.33 8.51
CA ARG A 224 -15.12 -8.71 8.00
C ARG A 224 -15.74 -7.72 8.99
N SER A 225 -15.57 -8.00 10.29
CA SER A 225 -16.07 -7.18 11.39
C SER A 225 -15.12 -6.02 11.77
N HIS A 226 -13.84 -6.11 11.39
CA HIS A 226 -12.84 -5.12 11.73
C HIS A 226 -12.80 -3.99 10.68
N MET A 227 -13.38 -2.84 11.02
CA MET A 227 -13.59 -1.71 10.09
C MET A 227 -12.36 -1.31 9.25
N ARG A 228 -11.17 -1.25 9.87
CA ARG A 228 -9.92 -0.95 9.14
C ARG A 228 -9.56 -2.00 8.09
N ILE A 229 -9.46 -3.27 8.49
CA ILE A 229 -9.09 -4.38 7.60
C ILE A 229 -10.14 -4.53 6.49
N ARG A 230 -11.41 -4.35 6.83
CA ARG A 230 -12.50 -4.33 5.85
C ARG A 230 -12.31 -3.24 4.80
N SER A 231 -12.00 -2.01 5.20
CA SER A 231 -11.72 -0.91 4.25
C SER A 231 -10.53 -1.23 3.35
N ASP A 232 -9.47 -1.84 3.89
CA ASP A 232 -8.32 -2.27 3.09
C ASP A 232 -8.75 -3.34 2.07
N MET A 233 -9.47 -4.38 2.52
CA MET A 233 -10.03 -5.43 1.65
C MET A 233 -10.91 -4.85 0.53
N GLU A 234 -11.76 -3.87 0.82
CA GLU A 234 -12.61 -3.18 -0.17
C GLU A 234 -11.78 -2.45 -1.22
N GLN A 235 -10.68 -1.79 -0.82
CA GLN A 235 -9.74 -1.15 -1.76
C GLN A 235 -9.07 -2.18 -2.67
N TYR A 236 -8.63 -3.33 -2.13
CA TYR A 236 -8.00 -4.38 -2.93
C TYR A 236 -8.98 -5.02 -3.93
N VAL A 237 -10.22 -5.27 -3.51
CA VAL A 237 -11.27 -5.76 -4.42
C VAL A 237 -11.50 -4.75 -5.55
N THR A 238 -11.57 -3.46 -5.23
CA THR A 238 -11.72 -2.39 -6.23
C THR A 238 -10.53 -2.33 -7.19
N GLY A 239 -9.32 -2.62 -6.70
CA GLY A 239 -8.10 -2.75 -7.50
C GLY A 239 -7.99 -4.04 -8.32
N GLY A 240 -8.99 -4.91 -8.29
CA GLY A 240 -9.04 -6.16 -9.06
C GLY A 240 -8.47 -7.39 -8.35
N ALA A 241 -8.08 -7.29 -7.08
CA ALA A 241 -7.68 -8.44 -6.29
C ALA A 241 -8.89 -9.34 -5.97
N LEU A 242 -8.64 -10.65 -5.86
CA LEU A 242 -9.64 -11.58 -5.35
C LEU A 242 -9.46 -11.73 -3.85
N VAL A 243 -10.49 -11.41 -3.07
CA VAL A 243 -10.46 -11.50 -1.61
C VAL A 243 -11.44 -12.56 -1.12
N ARG A 244 -10.97 -13.44 -0.23
CA ARG A 244 -11.80 -14.42 0.49
C ARG A 244 -11.46 -14.43 1.98
N THR A 245 -12.40 -14.93 2.78
CA THR A 245 -12.25 -15.08 4.23
C THR A 245 -12.47 -16.52 4.66
N SER A 246 -11.63 -17.05 5.55
CA SER A 246 -11.71 -18.41 6.09
C SER A 246 -11.50 -18.41 7.61
N ASP A 247 -12.01 -19.43 8.31
CA ASP A 247 -11.72 -19.68 9.74
C ASP A 247 -10.61 -20.74 9.93
N GLU A 248 -10.14 -21.36 8.84
CA GLU A 248 -9.25 -22.53 8.90
C GLU A 248 -7.75 -22.19 8.87
N PHE A 249 -7.38 -20.95 8.51
CA PHE A 249 -5.99 -20.54 8.31
C PHE A 249 -5.61 -19.36 9.18
N SER A 250 -4.60 -19.57 10.04
CA SER A 250 -4.10 -18.59 11.01
C SER A 250 -2.64 -18.22 10.83
N ASP A 251 -1.95 -18.75 9.81
CA ASP A 251 -0.51 -18.56 9.63
C ASP A 251 -0.22 -17.68 8.41
N PHE A 252 0.79 -16.82 8.53
CA PHE A 252 1.24 -16.00 7.41
C PHE A 252 1.89 -16.86 6.32
N VAL A 253 1.36 -16.74 5.11
CA VAL A 253 1.88 -17.39 3.92
C VAL A 253 1.81 -16.42 2.76
N VAL A 254 2.91 -16.22 2.05
CA VAL A 254 2.93 -15.50 0.76
C VAL A 254 3.65 -16.35 -0.27
N VAL A 255 3.01 -16.65 -1.38
CA VAL A 255 3.58 -17.40 -2.51
C VAL A 255 3.60 -16.50 -3.73
N ALA A 256 4.75 -16.41 -4.37
CA ALA A 256 4.95 -15.71 -5.63
C ALA A 256 5.26 -16.74 -6.74
N ASP A 257 4.32 -16.88 -7.69
CA ASP A 257 4.34 -17.88 -8.75
C ASP A 257 4.63 -19.32 -8.23
N HIS A 258 5.64 -19.97 -8.80
CA HIS A 258 6.13 -21.30 -8.45
C HIS A 258 7.59 -21.25 -7.95
N GLN A 259 8.08 -20.04 -7.62
CA GLN A 259 9.50 -19.78 -7.42
C GLN A 259 9.86 -19.46 -5.97
N ALA A 260 8.96 -18.83 -5.22
CA ALA A 260 9.23 -18.44 -3.85
C ALA A 260 7.97 -18.54 -2.98
N ALA A 261 8.14 -19.04 -1.77
CA ALA A 261 7.14 -18.98 -0.72
C ALA A 261 7.76 -18.43 0.57
N PHE A 262 6.99 -17.65 1.30
CA PHE A 262 7.35 -17.07 2.58
C PHE A 262 6.34 -17.59 3.59
N ILE A 263 6.82 -18.24 4.64
CA ILE A 263 5.96 -18.79 5.69
C ILE A 263 6.40 -18.27 7.04
N GLN A 264 5.45 -18.09 7.94
CA GLN A 264 5.75 -17.79 9.33
C GLN A 264 6.59 -18.91 9.95
N ASP A 265 7.66 -18.55 10.65
CA ASP A 265 8.45 -19.48 11.44
C ASP A 265 8.06 -19.37 12.91
N HIS A 266 7.43 -20.43 13.43
CA HIS A 266 6.98 -20.52 14.82
C HIS A 266 8.07 -21.06 15.76
N THR A 267 9.27 -21.40 15.25
CA THR A 267 10.39 -21.87 16.08
C THR A 267 11.17 -20.72 16.73
N ALA A 268 11.01 -19.50 16.22
CA ALA A 268 11.51 -18.29 16.87
C ALA A 268 10.71 -17.99 18.14
N SER A 269 11.38 -17.41 19.15
CA SER A 269 10.76 -16.98 20.40
C SER A 269 9.50 -16.12 20.16
N GLN A 270 8.48 -16.26 21.02
CA GLN A 270 7.15 -15.63 20.89
C GLN A 270 7.17 -14.10 20.65
N ASP A 271 8.26 -13.41 20.96
CA ASP A 271 8.41 -11.97 20.79
C ASP A 271 8.87 -11.51 19.39
N THR A 272 9.31 -12.42 18.51
CA THR A 272 9.84 -12.07 17.18
C THR A 272 9.08 -12.78 16.06
N PHE A 273 8.46 -12.00 15.16
CA PHE A 273 7.84 -12.51 13.95
C PHE A 273 8.92 -12.92 12.93
N ALA A 274 9.29 -14.20 12.95
CA ALA A 274 10.26 -14.76 12.00
C ALA A 274 9.57 -15.31 10.75
N VAL A 275 10.24 -15.19 9.59
CA VAL A 275 9.74 -15.67 8.31
C VAL A 275 10.80 -16.50 7.61
N SER A 276 10.42 -17.67 7.16
CA SER A 276 11.25 -18.54 6.34
C SER A 276 10.95 -18.32 4.86
N ALA A 277 11.99 -18.03 4.07
CA ALA A 277 11.93 -17.98 2.62
C ALA A 277 12.30 -19.34 2.02
N LEU A 278 11.41 -19.87 1.18
CA LEU A 278 11.48 -21.18 0.56
C LEU A 278 11.55 -21.00 -0.96
N TYR A 279 12.57 -21.56 -1.60
CA TYR A 279 12.77 -21.44 -3.05
C TYR A 279 12.68 -22.79 -3.79
N GLU A 280 12.50 -23.88 -3.05
CA GLU A 280 12.40 -25.21 -3.61
C GLU A 280 11.03 -25.43 -4.24
N SER A 281 11.01 -25.63 -5.57
CA SER A 281 9.76 -25.72 -6.34
C SER A 281 8.83 -26.82 -5.85
N SER A 282 9.34 -27.94 -5.33
CA SER A 282 8.51 -29.02 -4.79
C SER A 282 7.71 -28.58 -3.55
N VAL A 283 8.36 -27.84 -2.64
CA VAL A 283 7.76 -27.28 -1.43
C VAL A 283 6.81 -26.14 -1.78
N VAL A 284 7.22 -25.22 -2.66
CA VAL A 284 6.38 -24.11 -3.13
C VAL A 284 5.10 -24.63 -3.80
N ASN A 285 5.21 -25.65 -4.65
CA ASN A 285 4.05 -26.29 -5.27
C ASN A 285 3.15 -27.03 -4.27
N HIS A 286 3.72 -27.60 -3.20
CA HIS A 286 2.92 -28.18 -2.13
C HIS A 286 2.13 -27.09 -1.38
N LEU A 287 2.77 -26.00 -0.97
CA LEU A 287 2.12 -24.86 -0.31
C LEU A 287 1.01 -24.25 -1.17
N ARG A 288 1.25 -24.11 -2.48
CA ARG A 288 0.23 -23.64 -3.42
C ARG A 288 -1.00 -24.54 -3.48
N ARG A 289 -0.82 -25.88 -3.43
CA ARG A 289 -1.95 -26.82 -3.36
C ARG A 289 -2.70 -26.71 -2.04
N THR A 290 -1.99 -26.56 -0.92
CA THR A 290 -2.60 -26.32 0.40
C THR A 290 -3.42 -25.03 0.40
N TYR A 291 -2.86 -23.95 -0.16
CA TYR A 291 -3.57 -22.69 -0.36
C TYR A 291 -4.81 -22.86 -1.23
N GLU A 292 -4.74 -23.61 -2.33
CA GLU A 292 -5.89 -23.81 -3.22
C GLU A 292 -7.05 -24.51 -2.51
N ASN A 293 -6.75 -25.51 -1.67
CA ASN A 293 -7.78 -26.16 -0.85
C ASN A 293 -8.46 -25.16 0.10
N ALA A 294 -7.65 -24.34 0.80
CA ALA A 294 -8.14 -23.27 1.65
C ALA A 294 -9.04 -22.28 0.89
N TRP A 295 -8.58 -21.91 -0.30
CA TRP A 295 -9.22 -20.95 -1.16
C TRP A 295 -10.61 -21.42 -1.58
N GLN A 296 -10.75 -22.70 -1.95
CA GLN A 296 -12.03 -23.28 -2.34
C GLN A 296 -13.03 -23.35 -1.19
N ALA A 297 -12.57 -23.60 0.04
CA ALA A 297 -13.41 -23.60 1.25
C ALA A 297 -13.78 -22.17 1.73
N ALA A 298 -12.98 -21.16 1.38
CA ALA A 298 -13.15 -19.79 1.86
C ALA A 298 -14.35 -19.05 1.23
N LYS A 299 -14.97 -18.16 2.02
CA LYS A 299 -16.11 -17.32 1.59
C LYS A 299 -15.62 -16.09 0.84
N ARG A 300 -16.24 -15.77 -0.30
CA ARG A 300 -15.92 -14.56 -1.08
C ARG A 300 -16.21 -13.28 -0.31
N PHE A 301 -15.39 -12.25 -0.55
CA PHE A 301 -15.64 -10.88 -0.13
C PHE A 301 -15.72 -10.03 -1.39
N ASP A 302 -16.91 -9.55 -1.72
CA ASP A 302 -17.24 -8.82 -2.96
C ASP A 302 -17.24 -7.30 -2.78
N GLY A 303 -16.90 -6.81 -1.58
CA GLY A 303 -16.94 -5.38 -1.25
C GLY A 303 -18.35 -4.78 -1.31
N GLN A 304 -19.38 -5.56 -1.66
CA GLN A 304 -20.75 -5.08 -1.71
C GLN A 304 -21.39 -5.14 -0.33
N VAL A 305 -22.03 -4.02 -0.03
CA VAL A 305 -22.81 -3.81 1.17
C VAL A 305 -24.10 -4.65 1.06
N SER A 306 -24.08 -5.86 1.59
CA SER A 306 -25.31 -6.46 2.13
C SER A 306 -25.70 -5.63 3.34
N SER A 307 -26.61 -4.66 3.14
CA SER A 307 -27.18 -3.73 4.14
C SER A 307 -26.20 -3.10 5.16
N PRO A 308 -25.84 -1.81 5.05
CA PRO A 308 -24.69 -1.21 5.75
C PRO A 308 -24.82 -1.13 7.29
N TYR A 309 -25.98 -1.45 7.85
CA TYR A 309 -26.25 -1.30 9.28
C TYR A 309 -26.87 -2.53 9.95
N GLY A 310 -27.30 -3.55 9.20
CA GLY A 310 -27.90 -4.76 9.75
C GLY A 310 -26.83 -5.79 10.09
N ASP A 311 -26.28 -6.42 9.06
CA ASP A 311 -25.40 -7.58 9.21
C ASP A 311 -24.06 -7.23 9.87
N THR A 312 -23.40 -6.13 9.48
CA THR A 312 -22.12 -5.72 10.07
C THR A 312 -22.26 -5.28 11.53
N LEU A 313 -23.38 -4.63 11.86
CA LEU A 313 -23.67 -4.23 13.23
C LEU A 313 -23.97 -5.47 14.08
N ASP A 314 -24.68 -6.44 13.52
CA ASP A 314 -25.00 -7.69 14.21
C ASP A 314 -23.76 -8.58 14.37
N GLU A 315 -22.86 -8.66 13.38
CA GLU A 315 -21.55 -9.34 13.52
C GLU A 315 -20.66 -8.69 14.60
N LEU A 316 -20.60 -7.35 14.64
CA LEU A 316 -19.86 -6.61 15.64
C LEU A 316 -20.48 -6.79 17.04
N LYS A 317 -21.81 -6.80 17.16
CA LYS A 317 -22.51 -7.10 18.42
C LYS A 317 -22.22 -8.53 18.90
N ILE A 318 -22.26 -9.52 18.01
CA ILE A 318 -21.93 -10.93 18.34
C ILE A 318 -20.46 -11.02 18.82
N THR A 319 -19.56 -10.33 18.15
CA THR A 319 -18.13 -10.29 18.49
C THR A 319 -17.90 -9.65 19.86
N ILE A 320 -18.58 -8.53 20.16
CA ILE A 320 -18.55 -7.89 21.49
C ILE A 320 -19.14 -8.83 22.55
N LEU A 321 -20.27 -9.49 22.26
CA LEU A 321 -20.92 -10.43 23.18
C LEU A 321 -20.02 -11.61 23.55
N ARG A 322 -19.32 -12.19 22.56
CA ARG A 322 -18.33 -13.25 22.80
C ARG A 322 -17.23 -12.79 23.75
N MET A 323 -16.65 -11.61 23.51
CA MET A 323 -15.58 -11.09 24.36
C MET A 323 -16.05 -10.74 25.77
N LEU A 324 -17.28 -10.24 25.92
CA LEU A 324 -17.91 -10.02 27.22
C LEU A 324 -18.10 -11.32 27.99
N ALA A 325 -18.55 -12.38 27.31
CA ALA A 325 -18.73 -13.70 27.89
C ALA A 325 -17.39 -14.35 28.30
N SER A 326 -16.30 -14.05 27.61
CA SER A 326 -14.93 -14.43 28.00
C SER A 326 -14.33 -13.58 29.14
N GLY A 327 -15.08 -12.62 29.70
CA GLY A 327 -14.64 -11.81 30.83
C GLY A 327 -13.61 -10.71 30.51
N LEU A 328 -13.44 -10.36 29.22
CA LEU A 328 -12.50 -9.32 28.81
C LEU A 328 -12.99 -7.93 29.26
N LYS A 329 -12.04 -7.05 29.61
CA LYS A 329 -12.31 -5.66 29.99
C LYS A 329 -12.57 -4.80 28.75
N ASP A 330 -13.44 -3.79 28.89
CA ASP A 330 -13.86 -2.90 27.80
C ASP A 330 -12.70 -2.26 27.02
N ASP A 331 -11.61 -1.88 27.68
CA ASP A 331 -10.43 -1.30 27.05
C ASP A 331 -9.71 -2.29 26.13
N VAL A 332 -9.65 -3.56 26.53
CA VAL A 332 -9.10 -4.66 25.72
C VAL A 332 -10.02 -4.96 24.53
N ILE A 333 -11.33 -5.02 24.77
CA ILE A 333 -12.34 -5.25 23.72
C ILE A 333 -12.29 -4.12 22.69
N ALA A 334 -12.24 -2.87 23.14
CA ALA A 334 -12.19 -1.69 22.27
C ALA A 334 -10.96 -1.72 21.34
N ARG A 335 -9.79 -2.09 21.88
CA ARG A 335 -8.57 -2.27 21.08
C ARG A 335 -8.71 -3.42 20.08
N ARG A 336 -9.27 -4.56 20.49
CA ARG A 336 -9.40 -5.76 19.65
C ARG A 336 -10.41 -5.61 18.50
N VAL A 337 -11.45 -4.82 18.71
CA VAL A 337 -12.46 -4.49 17.69
C VAL A 337 -12.08 -3.24 16.88
N GLY A 338 -11.07 -2.47 17.33
CA GLY A 338 -10.57 -1.28 16.64
C GLY A 338 -11.47 -0.05 16.77
N ILE A 339 -12.22 0.08 17.87
CA ILE A 339 -13.14 1.20 18.13
C ILE A 339 -12.78 1.97 19.41
N ALA A 340 -13.19 3.23 19.51
CA ALA A 340 -12.98 4.02 20.73
C ALA A 340 -13.80 3.47 21.92
N PRO A 341 -13.31 3.55 23.18
CA PRO A 341 -14.02 3.03 24.36
C PRO A 341 -15.45 3.58 24.53
N ARG A 342 -15.65 4.86 24.18
CA ARG A 342 -16.98 5.49 24.17
C ARG A 342 -17.95 4.84 23.18
N THR A 343 -17.45 4.42 22.02
CA THR A 343 -18.24 3.77 20.96
C THR A 343 -18.57 2.35 21.39
N LEU A 344 -17.62 1.63 21.98
CA LEU A 344 -17.86 0.32 22.56
C LEU A 344 -18.98 0.35 23.61
N ARG A 345 -18.93 1.28 24.57
CA ARG A 345 -19.97 1.43 25.59
C ARG A 345 -21.35 1.63 24.99
N ARG A 346 -21.46 2.44 23.92
CA ARG A 346 -22.71 2.63 23.18
C ARG A 346 -23.22 1.32 22.57
N HIS A 347 -22.35 0.52 21.97
CA HIS A 347 -22.73 -0.80 21.45
C HIS A 347 -23.20 -1.74 22.56
N ILE A 348 -22.49 -1.80 23.69
CA ILE A 348 -22.90 -2.60 24.85
C ILE A 348 -24.29 -2.18 25.36
N SER A 349 -24.57 -0.88 25.47
CA SER A 349 -25.90 -0.39 25.84
C SER A 349 -27.00 -0.82 24.87
N VAL A 350 -26.72 -0.81 23.55
CA VAL A 350 -27.67 -1.27 22.53
C VAL A 350 -27.92 -2.77 22.66
N ILE A 351 -26.85 -3.57 22.82
CA ILE A 351 -26.93 -5.03 23.00
C ILE A 351 -27.74 -5.39 24.25
N MET A 352 -27.48 -4.75 25.39
CA MET A 352 -28.23 -5.01 26.62
C MET A 352 -29.72 -4.68 26.47
N LYS A 353 -30.04 -3.61 25.75
CA LYS A 353 -31.43 -3.22 25.45
C LYS A 353 -32.12 -4.25 24.54
N GLU A 354 -31.42 -4.74 23.53
CA GLU A 354 -31.95 -5.77 22.61
C GLU A 354 -32.16 -7.11 23.31
N LEU A 355 -31.23 -7.52 24.17
CA LEU A 355 -31.31 -8.75 24.97
C LEU A 355 -32.22 -8.61 26.20
N ARG A 356 -32.70 -7.40 26.51
CA ARG A 356 -33.53 -7.09 27.69
C ARG A 356 -32.87 -7.52 29.00
N VAL A 357 -31.59 -7.20 29.16
CA VAL A 357 -30.79 -7.50 30.35
C VAL A 357 -30.29 -6.22 31.01
N ASP A 358 -30.09 -6.27 32.33
CA ASP A 358 -29.76 -5.08 33.14
C ASP A 358 -28.26 -4.96 33.45
N SER A 359 -27.48 -6.00 33.15
CA SER A 359 -26.04 -6.03 33.38
C SER A 359 -25.29 -6.63 32.19
N ARG A 360 -24.09 -6.10 31.93
CA ARG A 360 -23.17 -6.66 30.94
C ARG A 360 -22.77 -8.10 31.24
N PHE A 361 -22.77 -8.50 32.52
CA PHE A 361 -22.56 -9.89 32.91
C PHE A 361 -23.72 -10.78 32.45
N GLN A 362 -24.96 -10.31 32.60
CA GLN A 362 -26.14 -11.01 32.08
C GLN A 362 -26.12 -11.06 30.55
N ALA A 363 -25.64 -10.02 29.86
CA ALA A 363 -25.46 -10.04 28.41
C ALA A 363 -24.45 -11.13 27.96
N GLY A 364 -23.33 -11.27 28.70
CA GLY A 364 -22.36 -12.34 28.45
C GLY A 364 -22.93 -13.74 28.69
N VAL A 365 -23.70 -13.94 29.76
CA VAL A 365 -24.38 -15.22 30.06
C VAL A 365 -25.44 -15.55 29.00
N ALA A 366 -26.27 -14.58 28.61
CA ALA A 366 -27.27 -14.76 27.56
C ALA A 366 -26.63 -15.14 26.21
N ALA A 367 -25.44 -14.61 25.91
CA ALA A 367 -24.70 -15.00 24.71
C ALA A 367 -24.13 -16.42 24.78
N ALA A 368 -23.74 -16.87 25.98
CA ALA A 368 -23.32 -18.24 26.22
C ALA A 368 -24.48 -19.23 26.02
N GLU A 369 -25.65 -18.92 26.58
CA GLU A 369 -26.88 -19.73 26.46
C GLU A 369 -27.42 -19.78 25.03
N ALA A 370 -27.28 -18.68 24.28
CA ALA A 370 -27.65 -18.61 22.87
C ALA A 370 -26.65 -19.30 21.92
N GLY A 371 -25.61 -19.97 22.45
CA GLY A 371 -24.67 -20.75 21.65
C GLY A 371 -23.64 -19.93 20.86
N PHE A 372 -23.49 -18.63 21.15
CA PHE A 372 -22.58 -17.78 20.41
C PHE A 372 -21.09 -18.01 20.74
N LEU A 373 -20.74 -18.90 21.67
CA LEU A 373 -19.36 -19.12 22.14
C LEU A 373 -18.47 -20.01 21.27
N GLN A 374 -18.95 -20.56 20.16
CA GLN A 374 -18.11 -21.38 19.29
C GLN A 374 -17.11 -20.50 18.53
N GLY A 375 -15.85 -20.54 18.97
CA GLY A 375 -14.70 -19.89 18.33
C GLY A 375 -13.71 -19.16 19.25
N ALA A 376 -14.02 -18.97 20.53
CA ALA A 376 -13.02 -18.46 21.48
C ALA A 376 -12.25 -19.64 22.08
N ALA A 377 -11.05 -19.90 21.59
CA ALA A 377 -10.10 -20.73 22.31
C ALA A 377 -9.91 -20.14 23.72
N LEU A 378 -10.37 -20.89 24.71
CA LEU A 378 -10.13 -20.63 26.13
C LEU A 378 -8.65 -20.89 26.41
N VAL A 379 -7.89 -19.81 26.68
CA VAL A 379 -6.71 -19.84 27.55
C VAL A 379 -6.69 -18.56 28.37
#